data_AF-A0A963JN15-F1
#
_entry.id   AF-A0A963JN15-F1
#
_cell.length_a   1.000
_cell.length_b   1.000
_cell.length_c   1.000
_cell.angle_alpha   90.00
_cell.angle_beta   90.00
_cell.angle_gamma   90.00
#
_symmetry.space_group_name_H-M   'P 1'
#
loop_
_entity.id
_entity.type
_entity.pdbx_description
1 polymer ?
#
loop_
_entity_poly.entity_id
_entity_poly.type
_entity_poly.pdbx_seq_one_letter_code
_entity_poly.pdbx_strand_id
1 'polypeptide(L)'
;MDDFLTQISKYLENVPLWPFLLFGVIAIVALAVEIVNRKRREDAIECFRHTIETELASMYPKHIRWPENINHYLCSRLPEMHHNFEVLKIFIPQKLLRDYNIAWNKYCDFCRDITDEKCAASEQSAKNSTGAGSSNANESDLEAEFHKLVSDLLAYTKL
;
A
#
# COMPACT_ATOMS: atom_id res chain seq x y z
N MET A 1 -34.22 -13.17 50.57
CA MET A 1 -33.80 -12.93 49.17
C MET A 1 -34.68 -11.91 48.49
N ASP A 2 -36.00 -11.91 48.74
CA ASP A 2 -36.93 -10.91 48.18
C ASP A 2 -36.60 -9.47 48.58
N ASP A 3 -36.29 -9.19 49.85
CA ASP A 3 -35.93 -7.84 50.31
C ASP A 3 -34.70 -7.27 49.56
N PHE A 4 -33.72 -8.13 49.27
CA PHE A 4 -32.49 -7.73 48.59
C PHE A 4 -32.76 -7.34 47.13
N LEU A 5 -33.59 -8.13 46.43
CA LEU A 5 -34.03 -7.83 45.06
C LEU A 5 -34.92 -6.58 45.00
N THR A 6 -35.77 -6.39 46.02
CA THR A 6 -36.67 -5.24 46.12
C THR A 6 -35.87 -3.95 46.35
N GLN A 7 -34.84 -4.02 47.18
CA GLN A 7 -33.93 -2.90 47.44
C GLN A 7 -33.13 -2.53 46.18
N ILE A 8 -32.59 -3.52 45.44
CA ILE A 8 -31.91 -3.30 44.17
C ILE A 8 -32.84 -2.64 43.13
N SER A 9 -34.11 -3.07 43.06
CA SER A 9 -35.08 -2.50 42.11
C SER A 9 -35.37 -1.02 42.38
N LYS A 10 -35.53 -0.61 43.65
CA LYS A 10 -35.71 0.80 44.03
C LYS A 10 -34.49 1.66 43.73
N TYR A 11 -33.29 1.10 43.83
CA TYR A 11 -32.07 1.81 43.43
C TYR A 11 -32.02 2.01 41.91
N LEU A 12 -32.38 1.00 41.11
CA LEU A 12 -32.46 1.12 39.65
C LEU A 12 -33.53 2.12 39.19
N GLU A 13 -34.65 2.20 39.90
CA GLU A 13 -35.76 3.12 39.60
C GLU A 13 -35.38 4.60 39.83
N ASN A 14 -34.51 4.87 40.80
CA ASN A 14 -34.00 6.21 41.09
C ASN A 14 -32.72 6.58 40.32
N VAL A 15 -32.07 5.62 39.66
CA VAL A 15 -30.84 5.88 38.90
C VAL A 15 -31.21 6.34 37.49
N PRO A 16 -30.70 7.50 37.05
CA PRO A 16 -30.87 7.93 35.67
C PRO A 16 -30.24 6.90 34.73
N LEU A 17 -31.04 6.18 33.94
CA LEU A 17 -30.58 5.19 32.96
C LEU A 17 -30.05 5.82 31.65
N TRP A 18 -30.33 7.10 31.42
CA TRP A 18 -29.93 7.82 30.21
C TRP A 18 -28.41 7.82 29.92
N PRO A 19 -27.48 7.84 30.89
CA PRO A 19 -26.05 7.77 30.61
C PRO A 19 -25.66 6.44 29.98
N PHE A 20 -26.25 5.32 30.42
CA PHE A 20 -25.97 4.00 29.85
C PHE A 20 -26.47 3.88 28.41
N LEU A 21 -27.64 4.45 28.11
CA LEU A 21 -28.13 4.55 26.74
C LEU A 21 -27.18 5.38 25.87
N LEU A 22 -26.69 6.50 26.40
CA LEU A 22 -25.76 7.38 25.70
C LEU A 22 -24.42 6.67 25.43
N PHE A 23 -23.86 5.96 26.42
CA PHE A 23 -22.67 5.13 26.23
C PHE A 23 -22.91 3.99 25.23
N GLY A 24 -24.08 3.36 25.25
CA GLY A 24 -24.46 2.32 24.29
C GLY A 24 -24.47 2.86 22.85
N VAL A 25 -25.07 4.02 22.63
CA VAL A 25 -25.08 4.68 21.32
C VAL A 25 -23.66 5.08 20.89
N ILE A 26 -22.86 5.66 21.78
CA ILE A 26 -21.45 5.99 21.49
C ILE A 26 -20.66 4.74 21.10
N ALA A 27 -20.85 3.63 21.82
CA ALA A 27 -20.16 2.37 21.54
C ALA A 27 -20.54 1.82 20.15
N ILE A 28 -21.82 1.85 19.79
CA ILE A 28 -22.29 1.41 18.46
C ILE A 28 -21.69 2.30 17.36
N VAL A 29 -21.69 3.62 17.55
CA VAL A 29 -21.10 4.56 16.58
C VAL A 29 -19.60 4.33 16.45
N ALA A 30 -18.89 4.11 17.55
CA ALA A 30 -17.46 3.81 17.54
C ALA A 30 -17.16 2.54 16.73
N LEU A 31 -17.92 1.46 16.96
CA LEU A 31 -17.79 0.21 16.21
C LEU A 31 -18.09 0.40 14.72
N ALA A 32 -19.13 1.17 14.39
CA ALA A 32 -19.49 1.46 12.99
C ALA A 32 -18.38 2.22 12.27
N VAL A 33 -17.80 3.25 12.91
CA VAL A 33 -16.69 4.02 12.36
C VAL A 33 -15.45 3.14 12.17
N GLU A 34 -15.15 2.26 13.12
CA GLU A 34 -14.03 1.32 13.02
C GLU A 34 -14.20 0.36 11.83
N ILE A 35 -15.40 -0.21 11.65
CA ILE A 35 -15.72 -1.10 10.52
C ILE A 35 -15.56 -0.35 9.19
N VAL A 36 -16.09 0.86 9.09
CA VAL A 36 -15.99 1.68 7.86
C VAL A 36 -14.54 2.02 7.57
N ASN A 37 -13.76 2.46 8.56
CA ASN A 37 -12.34 2.78 8.37
C ASN A 37 -11.52 1.55 7.97
N ARG A 38 -11.80 0.39 8.56
CA ARG A 38 -11.17 -0.87 8.17
C ARG A 38 -11.45 -1.20 6.71
N LYS A 39 -12.72 -1.08 6.29
CA LYS A 39 -13.11 -1.33 4.90
C LYS A 39 -12.43 -0.35 3.93
N ARG A 40 -12.45 0.96 4.23
CA ARG A 40 -11.80 1.98 3.38
C ARG A 40 -10.29 1.75 3.25
N ARG A 41 -9.66 1.24 4.31
CA ARG A 41 -8.24 0.85 4.29
C ARG A 41 -8.00 -0.36 3.39
N GLU A 42 -8.83 -1.40 3.49
CA GLU A 42 -8.76 -2.58 2.61
C GLU A 42 -8.95 -2.17 1.14
N ASP A 43 -9.95 -1.33 0.85
CA ASP A 43 -10.21 -0.79 -0.49
C ASP A 43 -9.01 0.03 -1.01
N ALA A 44 -8.39 0.88 -0.17
CA ALA A 44 -7.22 1.67 -0.55
C ALA A 44 -6.00 0.79 -0.88
N ILE A 45 -5.79 -0.28 -0.11
CA ILE A 45 -4.74 -1.27 -0.35
C ILE A 45 -4.98 -1.99 -1.67
N GLU A 46 -6.20 -2.45 -1.91
CA GLU A 46 -6.57 -3.17 -3.13
C GLU A 46 -6.42 -2.28 -4.36
N CYS A 47 -6.92 -1.04 -4.31
CA CYS A 47 -6.76 -0.06 -5.39
C CYS A 47 -5.28 0.23 -5.71
N PHE A 48 -4.44 0.43 -4.69
CA PHE A 48 -3.01 0.69 -4.89
C PHE A 48 -2.31 -0.51 -5.52
N ARG A 49 -2.55 -1.72 -5.01
CA ARG A 49 -1.96 -2.95 -5.57
C ARG A 49 -2.46 -3.21 -6.99
N HIS A 50 -3.75 -3.07 -7.22
CA HIS A 50 -4.36 -3.26 -8.53
C HIS A 50 -3.78 -2.28 -9.54
N THR A 51 -3.61 -1.01 -9.18
CA THR A 51 -2.99 0.00 -10.03
C THR A 51 -1.56 -0.38 -10.38
N ILE A 52 -0.75 -0.83 -9.42
CA ILE A 52 0.61 -1.31 -9.71
C ILE A 52 0.59 -2.48 -10.70
N GLU A 53 -0.30 -3.46 -10.49
CA GLU A 53 -0.41 -4.64 -11.34
C GLU A 53 -0.92 -4.31 -12.76
N THR A 54 -1.81 -3.32 -12.92
CA THR A 54 -2.33 -2.93 -14.24
C THR A 54 -1.38 -2.00 -14.98
N GLU A 55 -0.83 -1.02 -14.29
CA GLU A 55 -0.01 0.03 -14.86
C GLU A 55 1.41 -0.47 -15.20
N LEU A 56 1.92 -1.37 -14.38
CA LEU A 56 3.25 -1.96 -14.55
C LEU A 56 3.16 -3.42 -15.04
N ALA A 57 2.03 -3.86 -15.60
CA ALA A 57 1.79 -5.25 -16.03
C ALA A 57 2.88 -5.82 -16.96
N SER A 58 3.54 -4.96 -17.73
CA SER A 58 4.64 -5.32 -18.64
C SER A 58 5.98 -5.54 -17.95
N MET A 59 6.15 -4.99 -16.74
CA MET A 59 7.43 -4.92 -16.00
C MET A 59 7.38 -5.59 -14.63
N TYR A 60 6.20 -5.74 -14.02
CA TYR A 60 5.98 -6.33 -12.70
C TYR A 60 4.69 -7.17 -12.71
N PRO A 61 4.63 -8.32 -12.01
CA PRO A 61 5.67 -8.96 -11.20
C PRO A 61 6.70 -9.76 -11.99
N LYS A 62 6.47 -10.00 -13.29
CA LYS A 62 7.45 -10.61 -14.19
C LYS A 62 7.77 -9.62 -15.30
N HIS A 63 9.03 -9.26 -15.43
CA HIS A 63 9.48 -8.40 -16.50
C HIS A 63 9.40 -9.14 -17.84
N ILE A 64 8.66 -8.59 -18.81
CA ILE A 64 8.54 -9.16 -20.16
C ILE A 64 9.51 -8.44 -21.10
N ARG A 65 9.47 -7.11 -21.10
CA ARG A 65 10.31 -6.24 -21.93
C ARG A 65 10.23 -4.80 -21.45
N TRP A 66 11.34 -4.05 -21.57
CA TRP A 66 11.32 -2.60 -21.42
C TRP A 66 10.54 -1.95 -22.58
N PRO A 67 9.50 -1.12 -22.31
CA PRO A 67 8.84 -0.34 -23.35
C PRO A 67 9.80 0.69 -23.97
N GLU A 68 9.56 1.04 -25.23
CA GLU A 68 10.28 2.13 -25.89
C GLU A 68 10.00 3.45 -25.17
N ASN A 69 11.03 4.26 -24.93
CA ASN A 69 10.94 5.51 -24.19
C ASN A 69 10.45 5.32 -22.75
N ILE A 70 11.21 4.53 -21.97
CA ILE A 70 10.85 4.08 -20.62
C ILE A 70 10.54 5.24 -19.66
N ASN A 71 11.28 6.34 -19.77
CA ASN A 71 11.07 7.52 -18.95
C ASN A 71 9.69 8.12 -19.20
N HIS A 72 9.35 8.34 -20.47
CA HIS A 72 8.05 8.86 -20.84
C HIS A 72 6.92 7.89 -20.44
N TYR A 73 7.14 6.58 -20.63
CA TYR A 73 6.18 5.56 -20.23
C TYR A 73 5.89 5.61 -18.72
N LEU A 74 6.92 5.54 -17.87
CA LEU A 74 6.76 5.56 -16.41
C LEU A 74 6.21 6.91 -15.91
N CYS A 75 6.72 8.02 -16.44
CA CYS A 75 6.23 9.36 -16.08
C CYS A 75 4.76 9.57 -16.46
N SER A 76 4.27 8.93 -17.53
CA SER A 76 2.86 9.04 -17.93
C SER A 76 1.89 8.33 -16.98
N ARG A 77 2.33 7.27 -16.29
CA ARG A 77 1.51 6.50 -15.32
C ARG A 77 1.69 6.97 -13.87
N LEU A 78 2.71 7.78 -13.62
CA LEU A 78 3.02 8.35 -12.31
C LEU A 78 1.84 9.13 -11.68
N PRO A 79 1.01 9.90 -12.42
CA PRO A 79 -0.16 10.57 -11.84
C PRO A 79 -1.20 9.62 -11.24
N GLU A 80 -1.49 8.50 -11.92
CA GLU A 80 -2.48 7.51 -11.45
C GLU A 80 -1.96 6.76 -10.21
N MET A 81 -0.68 6.41 -10.20
CA MET A 81 -0.04 5.83 -9.02
C MET A 81 0.04 6.83 -7.85
N HIS A 82 0.31 8.11 -8.13
CA HIS A 82 0.38 9.16 -7.11
C HIS A 82 -0.97 9.38 -6.42
N HIS A 83 -2.07 9.33 -7.19
CA HIS A 83 -3.40 9.42 -6.61
C HIS A 83 -3.65 8.31 -5.58
N ASN A 84 -3.38 7.06 -5.97
CA ASN A 84 -3.55 5.91 -5.07
C ASN A 84 -2.59 5.93 -3.88
N PHE A 85 -1.37 6.46 -4.07
CA PHE A 85 -0.41 6.70 -3.00
C PHE A 85 -0.98 7.67 -1.94
N GLU A 86 -1.53 8.82 -2.33
CA GLU A 86 -2.10 9.78 -1.39
C GLU A 86 -3.36 9.23 -0.70
N VAL A 87 -4.16 8.40 -1.38
CA VAL A 87 -5.30 7.72 -0.77
C VAL A 87 -4.85 6.73 0.32
N LEU A 88 -3.81 5.92 0.04
CA LEU A 88 -3.29 4.95 1.01
C LEU A 88 -2.61 5.62 2.20
N LYS A 89 -1.90 6.73 1.97
CA LYS A 89 -1.16 7.50 2.98
C LYS A 89 -1.97 7.87 4.22
N ILE A 90 -3.27 8.15 4.06
CA ILE A 90 -4.19 8.50 5.16
C ILE A 90 -4.32 7.34 6.16
N PHE A 91 -4.15 6.10 5.71
CA PHE A 91 -4.29 4.88 6.51
C PHE A 91 -2.95 4.34 7.02
N ILE A 92 -1.82 4.96 6.66
CA ILE A 92 -0.49 4.54 7.10
C ILE A 92 -0.23 5.10 8.52
N PRO A 93 0.27 4.28 9.46
CA PRO A 93 0.66 4.74 10.78
C PRO A 93 1.68 5.88 10.69
N GLN A 94 1.52 6.92 11.52
CA GLN A 94 2.39 8.11 11.49
C GLN A 94 3.90 7.78 11.60
N LYS A 95 4.25 6.73 12.35
CA LYS A 95 5.64 6.26 12.50
C LYS A 95 6.27 5.76 11.19
N LEU A 96 5.46 5.25 10.26
CA LEU A 96 5.89 4.71 8.96
C LEU A 96 5.74 5.72 7.82
N LEU A 97 5.02 6.83 8.05
CA LEU A 97 4.68 7.81 7.02
C LEU A 97 5.92 8.47 6.41
N ARG A 98 6.98 8.66 7.21
CA ARG A 98 8.27 9.15 6.72
C ARG A 98 8.88 8.17 5.71
N ASP A 99 8.98 6.89 6.08
CA ASP A 99 9.64 5.88 5.26
C ASP A 99 8.83 5.58 3.99
N TYR A 100 7.49 5.63 4.11
CA TYR A 100 6.56 5.54 2.98
C TYR A 100 6.79 6.66 1.95
N ASN A 101 6.88 7.92 2.40
CA ASN A 101 7.18 9.05 1.52
C ASN A 101 8.58 8.93 0.89
N ILE A 102 9.57 8.44 1.63
CA ILE A 102 10.92 8.22 1.10
C ILE A 102 10.91 7.14 0.01
N ALA A 103 10.20 6.03 0.22
CA ALA A 103 10.06 4.98 -0.78
C ALA A 103 9.41 5.50 -2.07
N TRP A 104 8.36 6.31 -1.95
CA TRP A 104 7.70 6.94 -3.09
C TRP A 104 8.61 7.92 -3.83
N ASN A 105 9.36 8.76 -3.11
CA ASN A 105 10.30 9.68 -3.73
C ASN A 105 11.40 8.93 -4.50
N LYS A 106 11.96 7.86 -3.93
CA LYS A 106 12.96 7.02 -4.64
C LYS A 106 12.39 6.42 -5.92
N TYR A 107 11.14 5.97 -5.90
CA TYR A 107 10.47 5.48 -7.10
C TYR A 107 10.30 6.60 -8.15
N CYS A 108 9.89 7.80 -7.73
CA CYS A 108 9.76 8.94 -8.63
C CYS A 108 11.10 9.38 -9.23
N ASP A 109 12.17 9.38 -8.43
CA ASP A 109 13.52 9.70 -8.87
C ASP A 109 14.00 8.66 -9.89
N PHE A 110 13.76 7.37 -9.63
CA PHE A 110 14.03 6.30 -10.59
C PHE A 110 13.29 6.51 -11.92
N CYS A 111 11.99 6.84 -11.89
CA CYS A 111 11.21 7.11 -13.10
C CYS A 111 11.75 8.29 -13.92
N ARG A 112 12.40 9.26 -13.28
CA ARG A 112 12.98 10.44 -13.95
C ARG A 112 14.40 10.18 -14.47
N ASP A 113 15.19 9.39 -13.74
CA ASP A 113 16.60 9.15 -14.03
C ASP A 113 16.84 8.00 -15.01
N ILE A 114 15.84 7.14 -15.20
CA ILE A 114 15.88 6.05 -16.16
C ILE A 114 15.83 6.59 -17.59
N THR A 115 16.63 5.98 -18.46
CA THR A 115 16.76 6.33 -19.88
C THR A 115 16.90 5.05 -20.68
N ASP A 116 16.46 5.08 -21.94
CA ASP A 116 16.54 3.93 -22.84
C ASP A 116 17.98 3.42 -23.00
N GLU A 117 18.97 4.32 -22.93
CA GLU A 117 20.40 3.98 -22.97
C GLU A 117 20.84 3.14 -21.76
N LYS A 118 20.37 3.49 -20.55
CA LYS A 118 20.65 2.71 -19.34
C LYS A 118 19.98 1.33 -19.39
N CYS A 119 18.77 1.24 -19.92
CA CYS A 119 18.08 -0.03 -20.12
C CYS A 119 18.82 -0.91 -21.14
N ALA A 120 19.23 -0.34 -22.29
CA ALA A 120 19.99 -1.05 -23.31
C ALA A 120 21.37 -1.53 -22.79
N ALA A 121 22.07 -0.70 -22.01
CA ALA A 121 23.34 -1.07 -21.36
C ALA A 121 23.17 -2.19 -20.31
N SER A 122 22.06 -2.18 -19.58
CA SER A 122 21.71 -3.21 -18.60
C SER A 122 21.41 -4.56 -19.30
N GLU A 123 20.65 -4.54 -20.39
CA GLU A 123 20.38 -5.75 -21.20
C GLU A 123 21.64 -6.31 -21.87
N GLN A 124 22.55 -5.45 -22.35
CA GLN A 124 23.83 -5.89 -22.92
C GLN A 124 24.77 -6.50 -21.88
N SER A 125 24.82 -5.93 -20.67
CA SER A 125 25.63 -6.47 -19.57
C SER A 125 25.14 -7.85 -19.12
N ALA A 126 23.82 -8.07 -19.10
CA ALA A 126 23.22 -9.37 -18.82
C ALA A 126 23.49 -10.42 -19.93
N LYS A 127 23.63 -9.99 -21.20
CA LYS A 127 23.98 -10.86 -22.33
C LYS A 127 25.48 -11.20 -22.40
N ASN A 128 26.36 -10.31 -21.93
CA ASN A 128 27.80 -10.57 -21.91
C ASN A 128 28.22 -11.49 -20.77
N SER A 129 27.42 -11.62 -19.71
CA SER A 129 27.65 -12.56 -18.61
C SER A 129 27.18 -14.00 -18.93
N THR A 130 26.50 -14.22 -20.05
CA THR A 130 25.92 -15.51 -20.49
C THR A 130 26.87 -16.35 -21.36
N GLY A 131 28.19 -16.25 -21.13
CA GLY A 131 29.21 -17.13 -21.73
C GLY A 131 29.39 -18.48 -21.04
N ALA A 132 28.73 -18.74 -19.90
CA ALA A 132 28.80 -20.01 -19.19
C ALA A 132 27.39 -20.41 -18.71
N GLY A 133 26.95 -21.60 -19.10
CA GLY A 133 25.58 -22.06 -18.90
C GLY A 133 25.14 -22.04 -17.44
N SER A 134 24.07 -21.29 -17.16
CA SER A 134 23.13 -21.60 -16.08
C SER A 134 21.82 -20.87 -16.36
N SER A 135 20.78 -21.64 -16.65
CA SER A 135 19.41 -21.19 -16.71
C SER A 135 18.94 -20.81 -15.30
N ASN A 136 18.49 -19.55 -15.16
CA ASN A 136 17.97 -18.86 -13.97
C ASN A 136 19.00 -18.01 -13.21
N ALA A 137 18.67 -16.71 -13.04
CA ALA A 137 19.22 -15.76 -12.06
C ALA A 137 20.31 -14.75 -12.48
N ASN A 138 20.24 -14.15 -13.68
CA ASN A 138 20.89 -12.85 -13.91
C ASN A 138 19.84 -11.83 -14.38
N GLU A 139 18.96 -11.46 -13.45
CA GLU A 139 18.11 -10.26 -13.58
C GLU A 139 19.06 -9.07 -13.75
N SER A 140 18.79 -8.17 -14.69
CA SER A 140 19.70 -7.05 -14.89
C SER A 140 19.68 -6.16 -13.64
N ASP A 141 20.81 -5.56 -13.23
CA ASP A 141 20.89 -4.79 -11.96
C ASP A 141 19.78 -3.73 -11.85
N LEU A 142 19.35 -3.19 -13.00
CA LEU A 142 18.30 -2.19 -13.13
C LEU A 142 16.88 -2.78 -13.00
N GLU A 143 16.65 -4.00 -13.48
CA GLU A 143 15.39 -4.73 -13.29
C GLU A 143 15.21 -5.12 -11.81
N ALA A 144 16.28 -5.61 -11.18
CA ALA A 144 16.29 -5.92 -9.75
C ALA A 144 16.07 -4.67 -8.88
N GLU A 145 16.67 -3.53 -9.26
CA GLU A 145 16.42 -2.24 -8.58
C GLU A 145 14.95 -1.81 -8.72
N PHE A 146 14.37 -1.90 -9.91
CA PHE A 146 12.97 -1.57 -10.15
C PHE A 146 12.02 -2.46 -9.34
N HIS A 147 12.21 -3.79 -9.38
CA HIS A 147 11.40 -4.73 -8.59
C HIS A 147 11.54 -4.49 -7.09
N LYS A 148 12.75 -4.13 -6.62
CA LYS A 148 12.97 -3.76 -5.23
C LYS A 148 12.18 -2.50 -4.85
N LEU A 149 12.22 -1.45 -5.67
CA LEU A 149 11.46 -0.22 -5.41
C LEU A 149 9.94 -0.48 -5.34
N VAL A 150 9.41 -1.26 -6.29
CA VAL A 150 7.98 -1.61 -6.32
C VAL A 150 7.61 -2.51 -5.13
N SER A 151 8.46 -3.47 -4.77
CA SER A 151 8.22 -4.36 -3.62
C SER A 151 8.32 -3.63 -2.28
N ASP A 152 9.22 -2.65 -2.15
CA ASP A 152 9.33 -1.76 -0.98
C ASP A 152 8.04 -0.93 -0.83
N LEU A 153 7.44 -0.45 -1.92
CA LEU A 153 6.14 0.24 -1.89
C LEU A 153 5.00 -0.70 -1.48
N LEU A 154 4.97 -1.91 -2.03
CA LEU A 154 3.97 -2.94 -1.69
C LEU A 154 4.14 -3.50 -0.27
N ALA A 155 5.30 -3.34 0.37
CA ALA A 155 5.47 -3.76 1.76
C ALA A 155 4.51 -3.02 2.70
N TYR A 156 4.17 -1.76 2.39
CA TYR A 156 3.25 -0.95 3.19
C TYR A 156 1.78 -1.34 3.03
N THR A 157 1.46 -2.20 2.07
CA THR A 157 0.08 -2.72 1.92
C THR A 157 -0.18 -3.99 2.74
N LYS A 158 0.83 -4.55 3.41
CA LYS A 158 0.72 -5.77 4.23
C LYS A 158 0.57 -5.49 5.74
N LEU A 159 0.29 -4.25 6.11
CA LEU A 159 0.19 -3.78 7.50
C LEU A 159 -1.06 -4.28 8.22
#